data_AF-W9ZGE9-F1
#
_entry.id   AF-W9ZGE9-F1
#
_cell.length_a   1.000
_cell.length_b   1.000
_cell.length_c   1.000
_cell.angle_alpha   90.00
_cell.angle_beta   90.00
_cell.angle_gamma   90.00
#
_symmetry.space_group_name_H-M   'P 1'
#
loop_
_entity.id
_entity.type
_entity.pdbx_description
1 polymer ?
#
loop_
_entity_poly.entity_id
_entity_poly.type
_entity_poly.pdbx_seq_one_letter_code
_entity_poly.pdbx_strand_id
1 'polypeptide(L)'
;MDPTMHTVDPENEGILKLQNEVINIRSMLPGPLKRDCPIVLVPGFSGWGRPLLGTVNYFGGFENLPLILSQLGYVVIVVRIGPISTNRERACEIFAQLTSPGGFALPGTPPGAPGAFVPVDFGLGHPSPYPLLLRDAQTPRSVVYGPLPAGWQWSATNRVNFICHSQGGTTIRYLIELLSGAKGPNFPQFLGADRRSWVKSVVTLGTPHKGTTVTDVVNDILPPRGLDPLIDFITSCSYEPRQDRIYDLHLDHWGFFRNPGETYSQMRARIAPDITAWWTGLHNGLYDNSIPGVSNLNAFAPTPSPNIYYFTMSFCATRPFPKDTLTTQDINGFLALFPLNQVWNPLGVWGRVAAPFQPFGTRLGVLPSLYAALTWITEVANRHLQIMQYFSQIPRPGSQIPRQDMLPLIMYPAYAMGGRGSTLPGIALQEFQHNDGIVNTRSMDGPSTGPVNHGSFTAPLAAAAPANLKGIYWNLGANATIDHADQIGVFTDPDTFREVQVMYMLFAELGDRLP
;
A
#
# COMPACT_ATOMS: atom_id res chain seq x y z
N MET A 1 -24.90 10.59 -9.28
CA MET A 1 -24.34 11.34 -8.12
C MET A 1 -23.44 12.42 -8.69
N ASP A 2 -23.60 13.69 -8.27
CA ASP A 2 -22.62 14.74 -8.60
C ASP A 2 -21.61 14.81 -7.45
N PRO A 3 -20.33 14.47 -7.67
CA PRO A 3 -19.36 14.35 -6.58
C PRO A 3 -19.02 15.70 -5.94
N THR A 4 -19.30 16.83 -6.61
CA THR A 4 -19.07 18.17 -6.03
C THR A 4 -20.20 18.66 -5.13
N MET A 5 -21.35 17.98 -5.13
CA MET A 5 -22.51 18.33 -4.31
C MET A 5 -22.74 17.30 -3.19
N HIS A 6 -21.92 16.25 -3.13
CA HIS A 6 -22.00 15.24 -2.07
C HIS A 6 -21.50 15.82 -0.75
N THR A 7 -22.25 15.58 0.33
CA THR A 7 -21.80 15.90 1.69
C THR A 7 -20.71 14.93 2.10
N VAL A 8 -19.54 15.46 2.43
CA VAL A 8 -18.36 14.72 2.87
C VAL A 8 -18.19 14.95 4.36
N ASP A 9 -17.80 13.93 5.12
CA ASP A 9 -17.52 14.05 6.55
C ASP A 9 -16.50 15.18 6.80
N PRO A 10 -16.75 16.10 7.76
CA PRO A 10 -15.85 17.20 8.06
C PRO A 10 -14.44 16.76 8.48
N GLU A 11 -14.26 15.55 9.00
CA GLU A 11 -12.96 14.99 9.36
C GLU A 11 -12.18 14.44 8.13
N ASN A 12 -12.81 14.40 6.95
CA ASN A 12 -12.19 14.02 5.68
C ASN A 12 -11.71 15.26 4.90
N GLU A 13 -10.80 16.02 5.51
CA GLU A 13 -10.25 17.27 4.96
C GLU A 13 -9.64 17.08 3.56
N GLY A 14 -9.05 15.92 3.31
CA GLY A 14 -8.49 15.54 2.01
C GLY A 14 -9.52 15.57 0.89
N ILE A 15 -10.65 14.88 1.09
CA ILE A 15 -11.74 14.80 0.11
C ILE A 15 -12.41 16.17 -0.04
N LEU A 16 -12.62 16.91 1.06
CA LEU A 16 -13.17 18.27 1.02
C LEU A 16 -12.28 19.22 0.22
N LYS A 17 -10.95 19.17 0.43
CA LYS A 17 -10.02 19.98 -0.35
C LYS A 17 -10.05 19.59 -1.82
N LEU A 18 -10.04 18.30 -2.14
CA LEU A 18 -10.17 17.82 -3.52
C LEU A 18 -11.46 18.31 -4.18
N GLN A 19 -12.58 18.27 -3.46
CA GLN A 19 -13.88 18.75 -3.93
C GLN A 19 -13.81 20.25 -4.28
N ASN A 20 -13.23 21.06 -3.40
CA ASN A 20 -13.02 22.49 -3.61
C ASN A 20 -12.08 22.78 -4.80
N GLU A 21 -10.96 22.04 -4.92
CA GLU A 21 -10.06 22.19 -6.06
C GLU A 21 -10.78 21.88 -7.38
N VAL A 22 -11.56 20.80 -7.45
CA VAL A 22 -12.33 20.46 -8.66
C VAL A 22 -13.39 21.52 -8.98
N ILE A 23 -14.10 22.06 -7.98
CA ILE A 23 -15.07 23.15 -8.17
C ILE A 23 -14.37 24.40 -8.73
N ASN A 24 -13.21 24.77 -8.19
CA ASN A 24 -12.44 25.91 -8.67
C ASN A 24 -11.90 25.69 -10.09
N ILE A 25 -11.44 24.49 -10.43
CA ILE A 25 -11.00 24.17 -11.80
C ILE A 25 -12.19 24.21 -12.77
N ARG A 26 -13.37 23.71 -12.37
CA ARG A 26 -14.61 23.81 -13.16
C ARG A 26 -14.94 25.25 -13.55
N SER A 27 -14.74 26.20 -12.63
CA SER A 27 -15.02 27.62 -12.90
C SER A 27 -13.96 28.28 -13.79
N MET A 28 -12.68 27.93 -13.61
CA MET A 28 -11.58 28.49 -14.40
C MET A 28 -11.44 27.90 -15.80
N LEU A 29 -11.70 26.61 -15.94
CA LEU A 29 -11.59 25.85 -17.20
C LEU A 29 -12.98 25.27 -17.55
N PRO A 30 -13.95 26.14 -17.92
CA PRO A 30 -15.28 25.70 -18.27
C PRO A 30 -15.25 24.90 -19.58
N GLY A 31 -16.14 23.93 -19.69
CA GLY A 31 -16.25 23.07 -20.86
C GLY A 31 -16.64 21.64 -20.52
N PRO A 32 -17.02 20.84 -21.53
CA PRO A 32 -17.33 19.44 -21.34
C PRO A 32 -16.07 18.66 -20.97
N LEU A 33 -16.24 17.62 -20.16
CA LEU A 33 -15.19 16.64 -19.88
C LEU A 33 -14.87 15.86 -21.17
N LYS A 34 -13.59 15.79 -21.53
CA LYS A 34 -13.14 15.14 -22.77
C LYS A 34 -13.11 13.62 -22.62
N ARG A 35 -12.65 13.14 -21.46
CA ARG A 35 -12.51 11.74 -21.08
C ARG A 35 -11.66 10.92 -22.07
N ASP A 36 -10.67 11.57 -22.67
CA ASP A 36 -9.79 11.02 -23.70
C ASP A 36 -8.48 10.44 -23.16
N CYS A 37 -8.08 10.83 -21.94
CA CYS A 37 -6.87 10.39 -21.25
C CYS A 37 -7.21 9.25 -20.27
N PRO A 38 -6.83 7.98 -20.56
CA PRO A 38 -7.18 6.84 -19.70
C PRO A 38 -6.64 6.97 -18.28
N ILE A 39 -7.42 6.47 -17.33
CA ILE A 39 -7.04 6.32 -15.94
C ILE A 39 -6.41 4.94 -15.76
N VAL A 40 -5.20 4.86 -15.22
CA VAL A 40 -4.54 3.61 -14.88
C VAL A 40 -4.54 3.44 -13.37
N LEU A 41 -5.26 2.44 -12.88
CA LEU A 41 -5.34 2.11 -11.45
C LEU A 41 -4.21 1.15 -11.10
N VAL A 42 -3.41 1.53 -10.10
CA VAL A 42 -2.18 0.82 -9.72
C VAL A 42 -2.30 0.30 -8.28
N PRO A 43 -2.41 -1.04 -8.08
CA PRO A 43 -2.55 -1.61 -6.76
C PRO A 43 -1.25 -1.49 -5.95
N GLY A 44 -1.34 -1.75 -4.65
CA GLY A 44 -0.24 -1.63 -3.69
C GLY A 44 0.44 -2.95 -3.36
N PHE A 45 1.03 -3.00 -2.17
CA PHE A 45 1.51 -4.23 -1.56
C PHE A 45 0.30 -5.13 -1.24
N SER A 46 0.44 -6.44 -1.37
CA SER A 46 -0.63 -7.43 -1.18
C SER A 46 -1.88 -7.27 -2.09
N GLY A 47 -1.74 -6.54 -3.21
CA GLY A 47 -2.85 -6.35 -4.15
C GLY A 47 -3.10 -7.52 -5.09
N TRP A 48 -4.31 -7.65 -5.59
CA TRP A 48 -4.68 -8.71 -6.54
C TRP A 48 -5.18 -8.13 -7.86
N GLY A 49 -4.74 -8.74 -8.95
CA GLY A 49 -5.14 -8.33 -10.31
C GLY A 49 -6.50 -8.89 -10.75
N ARG A 50 -7.02 -9.92 -10.08
CA ARG A 50 -8.33 -10.52 -10.33
C ARG A 50 -9.13 -10.57 -9.03
N PRO A 51 -10.46 -10.45 -9.08
CA PRO A 51 -11.27 -10.48 -7.87
C PRO A 51 -10.96 -11.73 -7.04
N LEU A 52 -10.59 -11.56 -5.76
CA LEU A 52 -10.35 -12.69 -4.86
C LEU A 52 -11.65 -13.48 -4.71
N LEU A 53 -11.53 -14.80 -4.80
CA LEU A 53 -12.67 -15.73 -4.80
C LEU A 53 -13.74 -15.39 -5.86
N GLY A 54 -13.37 -14.64 -6.91
CA GLY A 54 -14.26 -14.20 -7.97
C GLY A 54 -15.16 -13.02 -7.63
N THR A 55 -15.12 -12.48 -6.41
CA THR A 55 -16.10 -11.47 -5.95
C THR A 55 -15.48 -10.21 -5.34
N VAL A 56 -14.29 -10.29 -4.74
CA VAL A 56 -13.69 -9.15 -4.04
C VAL A 56 -12.68 -8.45 -4.94
N ASN A 57 -13.04 -7.33 -5.53
CA ASN A 57 -12.16 -6.47 -6.32
C ASN A 57 -11.14 -5.76 -5.43
N TYR A 58 -9.92 -5.53 -5.93
CA TYR A 58 -8.95 -4.69 -5.22
C TYR A 58 -9.44 -3.25 -5.19
N PHE A 59 -9.78 -2.70 -6.36
CA PHE A 59 -10.42 -1.39 -6.47
C PHE A 59 -11.94 -1.52 -6.40
N GLY A 60 -12.46 -1.58 -5.19
CA GLY A 60 -13.88 -1.48 -4.88
C GLY A 60 -14.44 -2.57 -3.97
N GLY A 61 -13.64 -3.52 -3.47
CA GLY A 61 -14.15 -4.60 -2.62
C GLY A 61 -15.28 -5.36 -3.29
N PHE A 62 -16.47 -5.40 -2.67
CA PHE A 62 -17.66 -6.04 -3.26
C PHE A 62 -18.31 -5.21 -4.38
N GLU A 63 -17.96 -3.93 -4.47
CA GLU A 63 -18.32 -3.03 -5.56
C GLU A 63 -17.20 -3.01 -6.62
N ASN A 64 -17.40 -2.27 -7.72
CA ASN A 64 -16.44 -2.19 -8.81
C ASN A 64 -16.18 -0.73 -9.22
N LEU A 65 -15.19 -0.10 -8.57
CA LEU A 65 -14.79 1.29 -8.88
C LEU A 65 -14.37 1.50 -10.34
N PRO A 66 -13.58 0.62 -10.99
CA PRO A 66 -13.29 0.73 -12.42
C PRO A 66 -14.56 0.77 -13.29
N LEU A 67 -15.54 -0.08 -13.00
CA LEU A 67 -16.81 -0.11 -13.73
C LEU A 67 -17.64 1.15 -13.49
N ILE A 68 -17.72 1.63 -12.24
CA ILE A 68 -18.42 2.89 -11.89
C ILE A 68 -17.83 4.06 -12.69
N LEU A 69 -16.50 4.22 -12.69
CA LEU A 69 -15.82 5.26 -13.46
C LEU A 69 -16.05 5.09 -14.98
N SER A 70 -16.08 3.85 -15.47
CA SER A 70 -16.34 3.58 -16.88
C SER A 70 -17.76 3.92 -17.31
N GLN A 71 -18.76 3.68 -16.45
CA GLN A 71 -20.13 4.10 -16.68
C GLN A 71 -20.30 5.63 -16.71
N LEU A 72 -19.37 6.37 -16.10
CA LEU A 72 -19.28 7.84 -16.21
C LEU A 72 -18.56 8.32 -17.48
N GLY A 73 -18.13 7.39 -18.34
CA GLY A 73 -17.50 7.66 -19.63
C GLY A 73 -15.97 7.71 -19.60
N TYR A 74 -15.32 7.42 -18.48
CA TYR A 74 -13.86 7.33 -18.42
C TYR A 74 -13.37 5.98 -18.94
N VAL A 75 -12.22 5.99 -19.62
CA VAL A 75 -11.50 4.74 -19.88
C VAL A 75 -10.64 4.41 -18.67
N VAL A 76 -10.79 3.20 -18.12
CA VAL A 76 -10.05 2.77 -16.93
C VAL A 76 -9.28 1.50 -17.22
N ILE A 77 -7.98 1.50 -16.98
CA ILE A 77 -7.08 0.36 -17.11
C ILE A 77 -6.66 -0.07 -15.70
N VAL A 78 -6.84 -1.34 -15.37
CA VAL A 78 -6.40 -1.93 -14.09
C VAL A 78 -5.19 -2.82 -14.39
N VAL A 79 -4.03 -2.44 -13.85
CA VAL A 79 -2.81 -3.25 -14.01
C VAL A 79 -2.83 -4.44 -13.05
N ARG A 80 -2.24 -5.57 -13.48
CA ARG A 80 -2.14 -6.80 -12.68
C ARG A 80 -0.67 -7.08 -12.42
N ILE A 81 -0.16 -6.69 -11.26
CA ILE A 81 1.28 -6.67 -10.96
C ILE A 81 1.60 -7.42 -9.67
N GLY A 82 2.86 -7.80 -9.49
CA GLY A 82 3.34 -8.60 -8.37
C GLY A 82 3.01 -7.97 -7.01
N PRO A 83 2.20 -8.63 -6.15
CA PRO A 83 1.74 -8.07 -4.88
C PRO A 83 2.86 -7.79 -3.88
N ILE A 84 3.91 -8.59 -3.89
CA ILE A 84 5.00 -8.55 -2.91
C ILE A 84 6.37 -8.41 -3.58
N SER A 85 6.39 -8.05 -4.86
CA SER A 85 7.59 -7.79 -5.66
C SER A 85 8.14 -6.38 -5.41
N THR A 86 9.38 -6.15 -5.84
CA THR A 86 10.02 -4.83 -5.79
C THR A 86 9.30 -3.82 -6.69
N ASN A 87 9.47 -2.52 -6.41
CA ASN A 87 9.06 -1.43 -7.27
C ASN A 87 9.66 -1.55 -8.67
N ARG A 88 10.90 -2.06 -8.79
CA ARG A 88 11.55 -2.34 -10.08
C ARG A 88 10.75 -3.35 -10.89
N GLU A 89 10.50 -4.54 -10.33
CA GLU A 89 9.74 -5.60 -11.01
C GLU A 89 8.36 -5.08 -11.41
N ARG A 90 7.63 -4.50 -10.46
CA ARG A 90 6.29 -3.96 -10.68
C ARG A 90 6.26 -2.88 -11.77
N ALA A 91 7.25 -1.98 -11.81
CA ALA A 91 7.35 -0.97 -12.87
C ALA A 91 7.57 -1.60 -14.26
N CYS A 92 8.38 -2.66 -14.34
CA CYS A 92 8.59 -3.40 -15.60
C CYS A 92 7.31 -4.11 -16.06
N GLU A 93 6.56 -4.70 -15.14
CA GLU A 93 5.26 -5.32 -15.45
C GLU A 93 4.24 -4.30 -15.96
N ILE A 94 4.13 -3.14 -15.31
CA ILE A 94 3.25 -2.05 -15.78
C ILE A 94 3.65 -1.62 -17.18
N PHE A 95 4.94 -1.38 -17.41
CA PHE A 95 5.43 -0.96 -18.72
C PHE A 95 5.10 -1.99 -19.81
N ALA A 96 5.37 -3.27 -19.55
CA ALA A 96 5.02 -4.35 -20.46
C ALA A 96 3.51 -4.40 -20.73
N GLN A 97 2.67 -4.29 -19.70
CA GLN A 97 1.21 -4.31 -19.85
C GLN A 97 0.66 -3.13 -20.66
N LEU A 98 1.25 -1.94 -20.55
CA LEU A 98 0.79 -0.75 -21.26
C LEU A 98 1.35 -0.60 -22.68
N THR A 99 2.43 -1.32 -23.00
CA THR A 99 3.11 -1.24 -24.31
C THR A 99 2.98 -2.50 -25.16
N SER A 100 2.51 -3.61 -24.59
CA SER A 100 2.41 -4.90 -25.30
C SER A 100 1.52 -4.81 -26.54
N PRO A 101 1.97 -5.33 -27.69
CA PRO A 101 1.11 -5.62 -28.83
C PRO A 101 -0.03 -6.57 -28.41
N GLY A 102 -1.24 -6.36 -28.95
CA GLY A 102 -2.42 -7.20 -28.65
C GLY A 102 -3.39 -6.65 -27.62
N GLY A 103 -3.13 -5.44 -27.09
CA GLY A 103 -4.08 -4.65 -26.31
C GLY A 103 -4.31 -5.18 -24.89
N PHE A 104 -5.52 -4.95 -24.39
CA PHE A 104 -5.92 -5.17 -23.00
C PHE A 104 -6.89 -6.35 -22.90
N ALA A 105 -6.95 -7.01 -21.74
CA ALA A 105 -8.02 -7.97 -21.46
C ALA A 105 -9.32 -7.22 -21.15
N LEU A 106 -10.46 -7.86 -21.43
CA LEU A 106 -11.78 -7.35 -21.03
C LEU A 106 -12.16 -7.87 -19.64
N PRO A 107 -13.07 -7.19 -18.92
CA PRO A 107 -13.59 -7.69 -17.65
C PRO A 107 -14.22 -9.07 -17.82
N GLY A 108 -13.93 -10.00 -16.90
CA GLY A 108 -14.38 -11.40 -16.99
C GLY A 108 -13.56 -12.29 -17.93
N THR A 109 -12.50 -11.78 -18.58
CA THR A 109 -11.59 -12.62 -19.38
C THR A 109 -10.99 -13.74 -18.53
N PRO A 110 -11.13 -15.02 -18.94
CA PRO A 110 -10.61 -16.13 -18.16
C PRO A 110 -9.09 -16.08 -18.00
N PRO A 111 -8.57 -16.54 -16.86
CA PRO A 111 -7.14 -16.58 -16.58
C PRO A 111 -6.21 -17.22 -17.61
N GLY A 112 -6.68 -18.30 -18.25
CA GLY A 112 -5.94 -19.08 -19.23
C GLY A 112 -6.30 -18.75 -20.68
N ALA A 113 -6.99 -17.63 -20.92
CA ALA A 113 -7.34 -17.22 -22.29
C ALA A 113 -6.07 -17.04 -23.15
N PRO A 114 -6.11 -17.35 -24.45
CA PRO A 114 -4.98 -17.11 -25.35
C PRO A 114 -4.49 -15.66 -25.25
N GLY A 115 -3.18 -15.46 -25.03
CA GLY A 115 -2.60 -14.14 -24.84
C GLY A 115 -2.89 -13.49 -23.48
N ALA A 116 -3.35 -14.23 -22.47
CA ALA A 116 -3.60 -13.70 -21.13
C ALA A 116 -2.34 -13.15 -20.44
N PHE A 117 -1.15 -13.53 -20.90
CA PHE A 117 0.14 -13.10 -20.39
C PHE A 117 0.93 -12.35 -21.46
N VAL A 118 1.76 -11.41 -21.01
CA VAL A 118 2.66 -10.62 -21.84
C VAL A 118 4.10 -10.78 -21.33
N PRO A 119 5.11 -10.86 -22.21
CA PRO A 119 6.51 -10.92 -21.79
C PRO A 119 6.92 -9.68 -20.99
N VAL A 120 7.80 -9.87 -20.00
CA VAL A 120 8.35 -8.78 -19.19
C VAL A 120 9.87 -8.88 -19.20
N ASP A 121 10.52 -7.76 -19.51
CA ASP A 121 11.96 -7.60 -19.30
C ASP A 121 12.19 -6.92 -17.96
N PHE A 122 12.79 -7.63 -17.01
CA PHE A 122 13.19 -7.09 -15.71
C PHE A 122 14.61 -6.49 -15.73
N GLY A 123 15.36 -6.63 -16.83
CA GLY A 123 16.74 -6.21 -17.00
C GLY A 123 17.75 -7.23 -16.46
N LEU A 124 18.96 -7.22 -17.03
CA LEU A 124 20.03 -8.21 -16.74
C LEU A 124 20.61 -8.11 -15.33
N GLY A 125 20.43 -7.00 -14.63
CA GLY A 125 20.86 -6.86 -13.23
C GLY A 125 19.82 -7.31 -12.21
N HIS A 126 18.88 -8.18 -12.60
CA HIS A 126 17.91 -8.75 -11.67
C HIS A 126 18.57 -9.89 -10.87
N PRO A 127 18.39 -9.94 -9.54
CA PRO A 127 19.10 -10.84 -8.61
C PRO A 127 18.61 -12.30 -8.57
N SER A 128 17.59 -12.67 -9.36
CA SER A 128 17.08 -14.05 -9.37
C SER A 128 18.18 -15.05 -9.74
N PRO A 129 18.29 -16.19 -9.02
CA PRO A 129 19.27 -17.23 -9.35
C PRO A 129 18.90 -18.03 -10.61
N TYR A 130 17.75 -17.76 -11.24
CA TYR A 130 17.22 -18.49 -12.39
C TYR A 130 17.20 -17.65 -13.68
N PRO A 131 18.34 -17.49 -14.39
CA PRO A 131 18.45 -16.59 -15.54
C PRO A 131 17.55 -16.97 -16.72
N LEU A 132 17.26 -18.27 -16.92
CA LEU A 132 16.34 -18.71 -17.96
C LEU A 132 14.89 -18.32 -17.64
N LEU A 133 14.46 -18.46 -16.38
CA LEU A 133 13.12 -18.04 -15.96
C LEU A 133 12.96 -16.52 -16.01
N LEU A 134 14.04 -15.78 -15.73
CA LEU A 134 14.09 -14.33 -15.86
C LEU A 134 13.93 -13.89 -17.31
N ARG A 135 14.63 -14.54 -18.26
CA ARG A 135 14.52 -14.27 -19.69
C ARG A 135 13.10 -14.54 -20.22
N ASP A 136 12.48 -15.60 -19.71
CA ASP A 136 11.17 -16.06 -20.16
C ASP A 136 10.03 -15.51 -19.28
N ALA A 137 10.31 -14.47 -18.47
CA ALA A 137 9.37 -13.90 -17.53
C ALA A 137 8.14 -13.29 -18.22
N GLN A 138 6.98 -13.45 -17.57
CA GLN A 138 5.70 -12.97 -18.07
C GLN A 138 4.83 -12.44 -16.94
N THR A 139 3.96 -11.49 -17.26
CA THR A 139 2.96 -10.93 -16.35
C THR A 139 1.57 -11.02 -16.97
N PRO A 140 0.49 -11.15 -16.20
CA PRO A 140 -0.86 -11.10 -16.75
C PRO A 140 -1.11 -9.75 -17.43
N ARG A 141 -1.82 -9.76 -18.56
CA ARG A 141 -2.25 -8.56 -19.29
C ARG A 141 -3.09 -7.62 -18.40
N SER A 142 -3.03 -6.30 -18.52
CA SER A 142 -3.97 -5.42 -17.80
C SER A 142 -5.41 -5.58 -18.28
N VAL A 143 -6.39 -5.14 -17.48
CA VAL A 143 -7.83 -5.18 -17.82
C VAL A 143 -8.31 -3.77 -18.13
N VAL A 144 -9.05 -3.58 -19.23
CA VAL A 144 -9.64 -2.29 -19.61
C VAL A 144 -11.15 -2.27 -19.41
N TYR A 145 -11.66 -1.18 -18.84
CA TYR A 145 -13.06 -0.84 -18.71
C TYR A 145 -13.35 0.38 -19.59
N GLY A 146 -14.30 0.24 -20.50
CA GLY A 146 -14.67 1.29 -21.47
C GLY A 146 -13.94 1.17 -22.81
N PRO A 147 -14.43 1.86 -23.85
CA PRO A 147 -13.88 1.77 -25.19
C PRO A 147 -12.59 2.59 -25.33
N LEU A 148 -11.44 1.92 -25.47
CA LEU A 148 -10.23 2.56 -25.97
C LEU A 148 -10.37 2.85 -27.47
N PRO A 149 -9.81 3.97 -27.97
CA PRO A 149 -9.71 4.21 -29.41
C PRO A 149 -9.01 3.06 -30.15
N ALA A 150 -9.46 2.75 -31.36
CA ALA A 150 -8.81 1.74 -32.19
C ALA A 150 -7.34 2.11 -32.45
N GLY A 151 -6.43 1.17 -32.20
CA GLY A 151 -4.99 1.41 -32.36
C GLY A 151 -4.37 2.29 -31.28
N TRP A 152 -5.07 2.54 -30.16
CA TRP A 152 -4.47 3.23 -29.01
C TRP A 152 -3.20 2.50 -28.56
N GLN A 153 -2.14 3.28 -28.38
CA GLN A 153 -0.86 2.83 -27.84
C GLN A 153 -0.36 3.92 -26.90
N TRP A 154 0.12 3.53 -25.72
CA TRP A 154 0.65 4.47 -24.74
C TRP A 154 1.84 5.24 -25.32
N SER A 155 1.73 6.57 -25.35
CA SER A 155 2.70 7.43 -26.01
C SER A 155 2.61 8.88 -25.50
N ALA A 156 3.44 9.78 -26.06
CA ALA A 156 3.37 11.21 -25.73
C ALA A 156 2.06 11.89 -26.20
N THR A 157 1.42 11.35 -27.24
CA THR A 157 0.11 11.81 -27.74
C THR A 157 -1.04 11.13 -27.00
N ASN A 158 -0.85 9.87 -26.60
CA ASN A 158 -1.81 9.08 -25.85
C ASN A 158 -1.34 8.89 -24.41
N ARG A 159 -1.44 9.96 -23.61
CA ARG A 159 -0.97 9.97 -22.22
C ARG A 159 -1.94 9.21 -21.31
N VAL A 160 -1.51 8.95 -20.08
CA VAL A 160 -2.35 8.35 -19.02
C VAL A 160 -2.31 9.15 -17.73
N ASN A 161 -3.37 9.03 -16.94
CA ASN A 161 -3.45 9.49 -15.55
C ASN A 161 -3.32 8.29 -14.62
N PHE A 162 -2.37 8.27 -13.69
CA PHE A 162 -2.26 7.19 -12.71
C PHE A 162 -3.02 7.53 -11.43
N ILE A 163 -3.78 6.57 -10.89
CA ILE A 163 -4.27 6.60 -9.50
C ILE A 163 -3.68 5.39 -8.79
N CYS A 164 -2.88 5.65 -7.76
CA CYS A 164 -2.06 4.65 -7.12
C CYS A 164 -2.46 4.51 -5.66
N HIS A 165 -2.65 3.27 -5.20
CA HIS A 165 -2.85 2.98 -3.78
C HIS A 165 -1.58 2.39 -3.17
N SER A 166 -1.22 2.82 -1.95
CA SER A 166 -0.15 2.21 -1.15
C SER A 166 1.18 2.14 -1.93
N GLN A 167 1.88 1.00 -1.99
CA GLN A 167 3.12 0.81 -2.77
C GLN A 167 2.97 1.18 -4.26
N GLY A 168 1.76 1.22 -4.82
CA GLY A 168 1.54 1.63 -6.21
C GLY A 168 2.16 3.00 -6.52
N GLY A 169 2.13 3.93 -5.56
CA GLY A 169 2.71 5.27 -5.75
C GLY A 169 4.23 5.27 -5.83
N THR A 170 4.92 4.49 -4.99
CA THR A 170 6.38 4.30 -5.07
C THR A 170 6.78 3.50 -6.30
N THR A 171 5.94 2.56 -6.76
CA THR A 171 6.11 1.85 -8.03
C THR A 171 6.07 2.81 -9.23
N ILE A 172 5.07 3.70 -9.29
CA ILE A 172 4.98 4.68 -10.39
C ILE A 172 6.10 5.71 -10.34
N ARG A 173 6.58 6.08 -9.14
CA ARG A 173 7.78 6.90 -9.00
C ARG A 173 9.01 6.23 -9.62
N TYR A 174 9.20 4.93 -9.36
CA TYR A 174 10.26 4.12 -9.99
C TYR A 174 10.09 4.06 -11.50
N LEU A 175 8.88 3.81 -12.00
CA LEU A 175 8.57 3.76 -13.43
C LEU A 175 8.89 5.08 -14.14
N ILE A 176 8.52 6.23 -13.55
CA ILE A 176 8.80 7.54 -14.13
C ILE A 176 10.31 7.78 -14.25
N GLU A 177 11.11 7.32 -13.29
CA GLU A 177 12.57 7.40 -13.40
C GLU A 177 13.10 6.49 -14.50
N LEU A 178 12.60 5.26 -14.65
CA LEU A 178 12.95 4.41 -15.79
C LEU A 178 12.59 5.09 -17.13
N LEU A 179 11.42 5.74 -17.21
CA LEU A 179 10.99 6.50 -18.38
C LEU A 179 11.84 7.75 -18.64
N SER A 180 12.68 8.22 -17.71
CA SER A 180 13.62 9.33 -17.96
C SER A 180 14.67 8.98 -19.02
N GLY A 181 14.79 7.69 -19.36
CA GLY A 181 15.84 7.17 -20.20
C GLY A 181 17.12 6.85 -19.40
N ALA A 182 17.01 6.74 -18.07
CA ALA A 182 18.08 6.33 -17.16
C ALA A 182 18.85 5.12 -17.74
N LYS A 183 20.18 5.26 -17.85
CA LYS A 183 21.04 4.31 -18.56
C LYS A 183 21.84 3.45 -17.57
N GLY A 184 21.99 2.18 -17.92
CA GLY A 184 22.92 1.25 -17.27
C GLY A 184 22.74 -0.16 -17.84
N PRO A 185 23.81 -0.99 -17.88
CA PRO A 185 23.78 -2.33 -18.49
C PRO A 185 22.81 -3.30 -17.81
N ASN A 186 22.34 -2.93 -16.62
CA ASN A 186 21.52 -3.74 -15.74
C ASN A 186 20.03 -3.41 -15.81
N PHE A 187 19.63 -2.34 -16.50
CA PHE A 187 18.25 -1.88 -16.57
C PHE A 187 17.50 -2.52 -17.76
N PRO A 188 16.17 -2.71 -17.63
CA PRO A 188 15.33 -3.20 -18.73
C PRO A 188 15.28 -2.23 -19.92
N GLN A 189 14.68 -2.65 -21.05
CA GLN A 189 14.53 -1.85 -22.29
C GLN A 189 13.66 -0.57 -22.17
N PHE A 190 13.96 0.31 -21.22
CA PHE A 190 13.48 1.70 -21.16
C PHE A 190 14.41 2.66 -21.94
N LEU A 191 15.28 2.09 -22.78
CA LEU A 191 16.51 2.75 -23.24
C LEU A 191 16.27 3.97 -24.14
N GLY A 192 17.16 4.95 -23.97
CA GLY A 192 17.60 5.89 -25.00
C GLY A 192 16.69 7.09 -25.29
N ALA A 193 15.47 7.14 -24.76
CA ALA A 193 14.54 8.25 -24.97
C ALA A 193 13.78 8.58 -23.68
N ASP A 194 13.71 9.87 -23.37
CA ASP A 194 12.84 10.38 -22.30
C ASP A 194 11.38 10.26 -22.72
N ARG A 195 10.64 9.43 -21.99
CA ARG A 195 9.22 9.12 -22.17
C ARG A 195 8.37 9.61 -21.00
N ARG A 196 8.91 10.42 -20.08
CA ARG A 196 8.16 10.93 -18.91
C ARG A 196 6.92 11.73 -19.32
N SER A 197 6.93 12.34 -20.50
CA SER A 197 5.77 13.06 -21.07
C SER A 197 4.60 12.16 -21.46
N TRP A 198 4.75 10.83 -21.42
CA TRP A 198 3.66 9.87 -21.63
C TRP A 198 2.73 9.78 -20.42
N VAL A 199 3.12 10.38 -19.30
CA VAL A 199 2.33 10.48 -18.08
C VAL A 199 1.80 11.90 -17.96
N LYS A 200 0.48 12.05 -17.80
CA LYS A 200 -0.15 13.36 -17.58
C LYS A 200 -0.15 13.70 -16.09
N SER A 201 -0.64 12.79 -15.25
CA SER A 201 -0.71 12.99 -13.80
C SER A 201 -0.51 11.70 -13.01
N VAL A 202 -0.18 11.86 -11.73
CA VAL A 202 -0.08 10.79 -10.73
C VAL A 202 -0.81 11.24 -9.46
N VAL A 203 -1.78 10.45 -9.05
CA VAL A 203 -2.42 10.53 -7.73
C VAL A 203 -1.91 9.39 -6.87
N THR A 204 -1.57 9.67 -5.61
CA THR A 204 -1.18 8.63 -4.64
C THR A 204 -2.05 8.69 -3.39
N LEU A 205 -2.63 7.54 -3.01
CA LEU A 205 -3.48 7.33 -1.84
C LEU A 205 -2.71 6.47 -0.84
N GLY A 206 -2.45 6.98 0.36
CA GLY A 206 -1.82 6.19 1.44
C GLY A 206 -0.42 5.63 1.08
N THR A 207 0.29 6.26 0.14
CA THR A 207 1.57 5.75 -0.34
C THR A 207 2.70 5.98 0.67
N PRO A 208 3.56 4.98 0.96
CA PRO A 208 4.68 5.15 1.89
C PRO A 208 5.87 5.87 1.23
N HIS A 209 5.72 7.15 0.86
CA HIS A 209 6.79 7.89 0.15
C HIS A 209 8.06 8.13 0.99
N LYS A 210 7.97 7.93 2.32
CA LYS A 210 9.07 7.99 3.28
C LYS A 210 9.29 6.64 3.99
N GLY A 211 8.71 5.56 3.47
CA GLY A 211 8.68 4.24 4.09
C GLY A 211 7.59 4.09 5.14
N THR A 212 7.39 2.89 5.63
CA THR A 212 6.46 2.57 6.72
C THR A 212 7.15 1.74 7.80
N THR A 213 6.81 1.99 9.06
CA THR A 213 7.30 1.19 10.20
C THR A 213 6.61 -0.17 10.32
N VAL A 214 5.59 -0.46 9.49
CA VAL A 214 4.92 -1.76 9.46
C VAL A 214 5.88 -2.90 9.08
N THR A 215 6.93 -2.61 8.30
CA THR A 215 7.92 -3.62 7.89
C THR A 215 8.64 -4.20 9.09
N ASP A 216 8.96 -3.36 10.07
CA ASP A 216 9.59 -3.78 11.33
C ASP A 216 8.60 -4.56 12.20
N VAL A 217 7.31 -4.20 12.16
CA VAL A 217 6.24 -4.94 12.85
C VAL A 217 6.12 -6.35 12.29
N VAL A 218 6.09 -6.51 10.96
CA VAL A 218 6.02 -7.81 10.30
C VAL A 218 7.23 -8.67 10.67
N ASN A 219 8.43 -8.10 10.66
CA ASN A 219 9.66 -8.81 11.04
C ASN A 219 9.66 -9.27 12.50
N ASP A 220 8.93 -8.59 13.39
CA ASP A 220 8.82 -8.95 14.80
C ASP A 220 7.71 -9.98 15.11
N ILE A 221 6.69 -10.06 14.26
CA ILE A 221 5.67 -11.11 14.36
C ILE A 221 6.24 -12.46 13.90
N LEU A 222 7.14 -12.46 12.91
CA LEU A 222 7.73 -13.68 12.39
C LEU A 222 8.57 -14.38 13.49
N PRO A 223 8.37 -15.70 13.72
CA PRO A 223 9.06 -16.39 14.80
C PRO A 223 10.59 -16.30 14.68
N PRO A 224 11.35 -16.14 15.78
CA PRO A 224 12.81 -16.09 15.76
C PRO A 224 13.49 -17.33 15.16
N ARG A 225 12.74 -18.43 14.98
CA ARG A 225 13.23 -19.76 14.56
C ARG A 225 12.75 -20.24 13.19
N GLY A 226 12.08 -19.41 12.39
CA GLY A 226 11.81 -19.80 11.00
C GLY A 226 10.79 -18.95 10.24
N LEU A 227 10.95 -18.94 8.92
CA LEU A 227 10.02 -18.34 7.96
C LEU A 227 8.93 -19.34 7.51
N ASP A 228 8.67 -20.40 8.27
CA ASP A 228 7.77 -21.49 7.86
C ASP A 228 6.36 -20.99 7.45
N PRO A 229 5.67 -20.11 8.21
CA PRO A 229 4.37 -19.59 7.78
C PRO A 229 4.42 -18.83 6.46
N LEU A 230 5.49 -18.07 6.22
CA LEU A 230 5.71 -17.36 4.96
C LEU A 230 6.00 -18.34 3.81
N ILE A 231 6.84 -19.34 4.07
CA ILE A 231 7.18 -20.40 3.10
C ILE A 231 5.90 -21.14 2.72
N ASP A 232 5.06 -21.51 3.69
CA ASP A 232 3.77 -22.17 3.44
C ASP A 232 2.80 -21.29 2.68
N PHE A 233 2.75 -19.99 2.99
CA PHE A 233 1.93 -19.03 2.27
C PHE A 233 2.33 -18.92 0.80
N ILE A 234 3.62 -18.70 0.51
CA ILE A 234 4.14 -18.60 -0.86
C ILE A 234 3.98 -19.93 -1.59
N THR A 235 4.28 -21.06 -0.94
CA THR A 235 4.10 -22.39 -1.53
C THR A 235 2.64 -22.58 -1.94
N SER A 236 1.69 -22.27 -1.06
CA SER A 236 0.25 -22.41 -1.32
C SER A 236 -0.22 -21.54 -2.48
N CYS A 237 0.24 -20.28 -2.53
CA CYS A 237 -0.10 -19.37 -3.63
C CYS A 237 0.48 -19.82 -4.97
N SER A 238 1.62 -20.51 -4.96
CA SER A 238 2.34 -20.93 -6.16
C SER A 238 2.07 -22.40 -6.59
N TYR A 239 1.31 -23.16 -5.78
CA TYR A 239 1.15 -24.61 -5.97
C TYR A 239 0.33 -24.98 -7.20
N GLU A 240 -0.79 -24.28 -7.41
CA GLU A 240 -1.62 -24.52 -8.58
C GLU A 240 -0.98 -23.96 -9.86
N PRO A 241 -1.31 -24.51 -11.04
CA PRO A 241 -0.96 -23.91 -12.32
C PRO A 241 -1.33 -22.43 -12.33
N ARG A 242 -0.49 -21.59 -12.95
CA ARG A 242 -0.59 -20.13 -12.81
C ARG A 242 -1.98 -19.56 -13.15
N GLN A 243 -2.66 -20.13 -14.14
CA GLN A 243 -4.02 -19.73 -14.50
C GLN A 243 -5.07 -20.05 -13.42
N ASP A 244 -4.83 -21.05 -12.57
CA ASP A 244 -5.76 -21.56 -11.56
C ASP A 244 -5.45 -21.02 -10.15
N ARG A 245 -4.36 -20.28 -9.98
CA ARG A 245 -4.01 -19.62 -8.71
C ARG A 245 -5.08 -18.59 -8.33
N ILE A 246 -5.71 -18.79 -7.18
CA ILE A 246 -6.67 -17.83 -6.59
C ILE A 246 -5.98 -16.50 -6.32
N TYR A 247 -4.73 -16.55 -5.87
CA TYR A 247 -3.90 -15.40 -5.61
C TYR A 247 -2.50 -15.61 -6.20
N ASP A 248 -2.28 -15.11 -7.42
CA ASP A 248 -1.00 -15.21 -8.12
C ASP A 248 -0.02 -14.15 -7.58
N LEU A 249 1.12 -14.60 -7.05
CA LEU A 249 2.17 -13.71 -6.51
C LEU A 249 3.09 -13.15 -7.60
N HIS A 250 3.03 -13.69 -8.83
CA HIS A 250 3.89 -13.29 -9.94
C HIS A 250 5.39 -13.48 -9.65
N LEU A 251 5.75 -14.55 -8.95
CA LEU A 251 7.13 -14.85 -8.54
C LEU A 251 7.71 -16.07 -9.26
N ASP A 252 7.14 -16.50 -10.38
CA ASP A 252 7.60 -17.65 -11.15
C ASP A 252 9.05 -17.47 -11.63
N HIS A 253 9.48 -16.23 -11.94
CA HIS A 253 10.87 -15.92 -12.30
C HIS A 253 11.87 -16.07 -11.15
N TRP A 254 11.39 -16.22 -9.91
CA TRP A 254 12.18 -16.61 -8.74
C TRP A 254 12.20 -18.13 -8.50
N GLY A 255 11.57 -18.93 -9.38
CA GLY A 255 11.46 -20.38 -9.21
C GLY A 255 10.28 -20.82 -8.34
N PHE A 256 9.42 -19.89 -7.93
CA PHE A 256 8.28 -20.16 -7.04
C PHE A 256 7.05 -20.62 -7.84
N PHE A 257 7.14 -21.83 -8.36
CA PHE A 257 6.06 -22.52 -9.06
C PHE A 257 6.21 -24.03 -8.87
N ARG A 258 5.14 -24.79 -9.08
CA ARG A 258 5.13 -26.26 -8.97
C ARG A 258 5.69 -26.92 -10.24
N ASN A 259 6.61 -27.87 -10.07
CA ASN A 259 7.09 -28.71 -11.17
C ASN A 259 6.06 -29.79 -11.55
N PRO A 260 6.08 -30.32 -12.80
CA PRO A 260 5.22 -31.42 -13.20
C PRO A 260 5.35 -32.62 -12.25
N GLY A 261 4.22 -33.07 -11.69
CA GLY A 261 4.15 -34.22 -10.78
C GLY A 261 4.63 -33.96 -9.34
N GLU A 262 5.09 -32.75 -9.01
CA GLU A 262 5.61 -32.41 -7.68
C GLU A 262 4.51 -32.37 -6.62
N THR A 263 4.70 -32.99 -5.46
CA THR A 263 3.77 -32.88 -4.33
C THR A 263 3.96 -31.56 -3.59
N TYR A 264 2.99 -31.15 -2.76
CA TYR A 264 3.10 -29.92 -1.95
C TYR A 264 4.35 -29.94 -1.06
N SER A 265 4.62 -31.05 -0.38
CA SER A 265 5.79 -31.19 0.50
C SER A 265 7.11 -31.12 -0.26
N GLN A 266 7.17 -31.70 -1.47
CA GLN A 266 8.35 -31.62 -2.33
C GLN A 266 8.60 -30.19 -2.81
N MET A 267 7.56 -29.50 -3.29
CA MET A 267 7.67 -28.10 -3.70
C MET A 267 8.12 -27.22 -2.54
N ARG A 268 7.44 -27.30 -1.39
CA ARG A 268 7.77 -26.53 -0.18
C ARG A 268 9.24 -26.70 0.19
N ALA A 269 9.73 -27.94 0.24
CA ALA A 269 11.12 -28.23 0.57
C ALA A 269 12.11 -27.65 -0.45
N ARG A 270 11.77 -27.69 -1.74
CA ARG A 270 12.61 -27.16 -2.81
C ARG A 270 12.72 -25.63 -2.77
N ILE A 271 11.60 -24.92 -2.60
CA ILE A 271 11.59 -23.45 -2.69
C ILE A 271 11.92 -22.74 -1.37
N ALA A 272 11.86 -23.45 -0.24
CA ALA A 272 12.12 -22.88 1.09
C ALA A 272 13.46 -22.12 1.22
N PRO A 273 14.61 -22.62 0.72
CA PRO A 273 15.88 -21.89 0.79
C PRO A 273 15.85 -20.59 -0.02
N ASP A 274 15.29 -20.63 -1.22
CA ASP A 274 15.21 -19.46 -2.10
C ASP A 274 14.24 -18.41 -1.55
N ILE A 275 13.08 -18.83 -1.01
CA ILE A 275 12.16 -17.93 -0.30
C ILE A 275 12.85 -17.25 0.87
N THR A 276 13.63 -18.01 1.65
CA THR A 276 14.34 -17.49 2.81
C THR A 276 15.37 -16.43 2.40
N ALA A 277 16.18 -16.71 1.39
CA ALA A 277 17.15 -15.76 0.85
C ALA A 277 16.46 -14.51 0.25
N TRP A 278 15.35 -14.71 -0.49
CA TRP A 278 14.56 -13.64 -1.09
C TRP A 278 13.91 -12.72 -0.06
N TRP A 279 13.28 -13.27 0.98
CA TRP A 279 12.56 -12.50 2.00
C TRP A 279 13.48 -11.71 2.91
N THR A 280 14.59 -12.33 3.34
CA THR A 280 15.60 -11.68 4.20
C THR A 280 16.50 -10.71 3.42
N GLY A 281 16.47 -10.76 2.09
CA GLY A 281 17.22 -9.89 1.21
C GLY A 281 16.58 -8.53 0.95
N LEU A 282 17.13 -7.81 -0.03
CA LEU A 282 16.73 -6.44 -0.40
C LEU A 282 15.82 -6.40 -1.65
N HIS A 283 15.34 -7.55 -2.10
CA HIS A 283 14.75 -7.72 -3.44
C HIS A 283 13.30 -8.20 -3.36
N ASN A 284 12.54 -7.61 -2.45
CA ASN A 284 11.12 -7.86 -2.24
C ASN A 284 10.38 -6.55 -1.89
N GLY A 285 9.05 -6.58 -1.99
CA GLY A 285 8.20 -5.43 -1.71
C GLY A 285 8.21 -5.01 -0.23
N LEU A 286 8.46 -5.92 0.71
CA LEU A 286 8.56 -5.57 2.13
C LEU A 286 9.76 -4.63 2.36
N TYR A 287 10.92 -4.98 1.80
CA TYR A 287 12.11 -4.12 1.86
C TYR A 287 11.87 -2.77 1.17
N ASP A 288 11.28 -2.76 -0.02
CA ASP A 288 11.04 -1.52 -0.79
C ASP A 288 10.08 -0.54 -0.12
N ASN A 289 9.19 -1.02 0.76
CA ASN A 289 8.31 -0.17 1.59
C ASN A 289 8.93 0.23 2.92
N SER A 290 10.09 -0.34 3.30
CA SER A 290 10.80 0.05 4.52
C SER A 290 11.45 1.43 4.38
N ILE A 291 11.83 2.04 5.50
CA ILE A 291 12.57 3.32 5.49
C ILE A 291 13.88 3.21 4.69
N PRO A 292 14.74 2.17 4.88
CA PRO A 292 15.92 1.97 4.05
C PRO A 292 15.60 1.77 2.56
N GLY A 293 14.60 0.97 2.22
CA GLY A 293 14.23 0.72 0.82
C GLY A 293 13.76 1.98 0.11
N VAL A 294 12.95 2.81 0.78
CA VAL A 294 12.54 4.11 0.25
C VAL A 294 13.70 5.10 0.17
N SER A 295 14.71 5.02 1.05
CA SER A 295 15.95 5.77 0.90
C SER A 295 16.71 5.40 -0.38
N ASN A 296 16.77 4.11 -0.74
CA ASN A 296 17.34 3.68 -2.02
C ASN A 296 16.52 4.20 -3.20
N LEU A 297 15.19 4.22 -3.09
CA LEU A 297 14.32 4.83 -4.11
C LEU A 297 14.52 6.35 -4.21
N ASN A 298 14.78 7.05 -3.11
CA ASN A 298 15.11 8.47 -3.10
C ASN A 298 16.45 8.73 -3.81
N ALA A 299 17.43 7.85 -3.65
CA ALA A 299 18.71 7.93 -4.35
C ALA A 299 18.56 7.63 -5.85
N PHE A 300 17.69 6.67 -6.22
CA PHE A 300 17.44 6.28 -7.60
C PHE A 300 16.60 7.33 -8.36
N ALA A 301 15.51 7.79 -7.77
CA ALA A 301 14.54 8.71 -8.35
C ALA A 301 14.41 9.99 -7.48
N PRO A 302 15.43 10.85 -7.46
CA PRO A 302 15.51 11.96 -6.51
C PRO A 302 14.53 13.09 -6.82
N THR A 303 14.28 13.37 -8.10
CA THR A 303 13.50 14.54 -8.52
C THR A 303 12.21 14.13 -9.23
N PRO A 304 11.05 14.72 -8.86
CA PRO A 304 9.84 14.54 -9.65
C PRO A 304 10.01 15.11 -11.06
N SER A 305 9.34 14.52 -12.05
CA SER A 305 9.41 15.01 -13.42
C SER A 305 8.76 16.39 -13.53
N PRO A 306 9.40 17.37 -14.18
CA PRO A 306 8.80 18.69 -14.41
C PRO A 306 7.64 18.65 -15.42
N ASN A 307 7.38 17.50 -16.05
CA ASN A 307 6.35 17.33 -17.07
C ASN A 307 5.01 16.80 -16.54
N ILE A 308 4.97 16.37 -15.28
CA ILE A 308 3.87 15.59 -14.69
C ILE A 308 3.23 16.35 -13.52
N TYR A 309 1.90 16.28 -13.40
CA TYR A 309 1.18 16.75 -12.21
C TYR A 309 1.14 15.65 -11.13
N TYR A 310 1.43 16.01 -9.88
CA TYR A 310 1.40 15.06 -8.76
C TYR A 310 0.43 15.52 -7.68
N PHE A 311 -0.44 14.62 -7.23
CA PHE A 311 -1.34 14.84 -6.11
C PHE A 311 -1.19 13.72 -5.10
N THR A 312 -1.21 14.06 -3.82
CA THR A 312 -1.13 13.09 -2.73
C THR A 312 -2.32 13.27 -1.79
N MET A 313 -2.79 12.18 -1.22
CA MET A 313 -3.83 12.18 -0.19
C MET A 313 -3.40 11.28 0.95
N SER A 314 -3.46 11.83 2.16
CA SER A 314 -3.06 11.17 3.39
C SER A 314 -4.28 10.63 4.15
N PHE A 315 -4.04 9.70 5.06
CA PHE A 315 -5.07 9.01 5.84
C PHE A 315 -4.58 8.77 7.26
N CYS A 316 -5.47 8.83 8.24
CA CYS A 316 -5.16 8.56 9.63
C CYS A 316 -6.34 7.83 10.27
N ALA A 317 -6.14 6.55 10.62
CA ALA A 317 -7.12 5.71 11.30
C ALA A 317 -6.70 5.40 12.75
N THR A 318 -5.93 6.31 13.34
CA THR A 318 -5.55 6.28 14.76
C THR A 318 -6.04 7.50 15.51
N ARG A 319 -6.21 7.35 16.82
CA ARG A 319 -6.52 8.43 17.76
C ARG A 319 -5.50 8.48 18.89
N PRO A 320 -5.34 9.64 19.56
CA PRO A 320 -4.45 9.76 20.71
C PRO A 320 -4.76 8.72 21.79
N PHE A 321 -3.71 8.16 22.39
CA PHE A 321 -3.83 7.27 23.53
C PHE A 321 -4.50 8.01 24.70
N PRO A 322 -5.53 7.44 25.36
CA PRO A 322 -6.23 8.10 26.46
C PRO A 322 -5.31 8.50 27.61
N LYS A 323 -5.41 9.74 28.08
CA LYS A 323 -4.64 10.26 29.23
C LYS A 323 -5.37 10.00 30.54
N ASP A 324 -5.78 8.75 30.76
CA ASP A 324 -6.54 8.37 31.95
C ASP A 324 -5.60 7.92 33.07
N THR A 325 -5.90 8.38 34.29
CA THR A 325 -5.31 7.84 35.51
C THR A 325 -6.19 6.69 35.96
N LEU A 326 -5.60 5.49 36.09
CA LEU A 326 -6.37 4.31 36.48
C LEU A 326 -7.04 4.54 37.84
N THR A 327 -8.31 4.17 37.96
CA THR A 327 -8.98 4.15 39.26
C THR A 327 -8.51 2.94 40.07
N THR A 328 -8.72 2.98 41.39
CA THR A 328 -8.48 1.80 42.24
C THR A 328 -9.32 0.60 41.78
N GLN A 329 -10.52 0.83 41.22
CA GLN A 329 -11.36 -0.23 40.65
C GLN A 329 -10.76 -0.82 39.37
N ASP A 330 -10.18 -0.01 38.49
CA ASP A 330 -9.53 -0.50 37.27
C ASP A 330 -8.27 -1.31 37.60
N ILE A 331 -7.49 -0.86 38.58
CA ILE A 331 -6.30 -1.59 39.06
C ILE A 331 -6.72 -2.91 39.69
N ASN A 332 -7.72 -2.90 40.58
CA ASN A 332 -8.21 -4.11 41.23
C ASN A 332 -8.88 -5.06 40.24
N GLY A 333 -9.62 -4.54 39.26
CA GLY A 333 -10.23 -5.30 38.16
C GLY A 333 -9.18 -5.92 37.25
N PHE A 334 -8.16 -5.16 36.85
CA PHE A 334 -7.02 -5.65 36.09
C PHE A 334 -6.26 -6.74 36.86
N LEU A 335 -5.92 -6.51 38.13
CA LEU A 335 -5.29 -7.54 38.98
C LEU A 335 -6.20 -8.77 39.19
N ALA A 336 -7.51 -8.57 39.19
CA ALA A 336 -8.52 -9.62 39.22
C ALA A 336 -8.81 -10.27 37.86
N LEU A 337 -8.16 -9.84 36.76
CA LEU A 337 -8.01 -10.66 35.55
C LEU A 337 -6.86 -11.68 35.69
N PHE A 338 -6.00 -11.55 36.70
CA PHE A 338 -4.91 -12.49 37.03
C PHE A 338 -5.15 -13.44 38.23
N PRO A 339 -6.37 -13.80 38.66
CA PRO A 339 -6.57 -14.90 39.60
C PRO A 339 -6.53 -16.21 38.81
N LEU A 340 -5.48 -16.98 39.10
CA LEU A 340 -5.35 -18.43 38.96
C LEU A 340 -6.71 -19.15 38.90
N ASN A 341 -7.27 -19.42 37.71
CA ASN A 341 -8.28 -20.48 37.51
C ASN A 341 -8.38 -20.91 36.04
N GLN A 342 -7.67 -22.01 35.76
CA GLN A 342 -7.85 -23.12 34.79
C GLN A 342 -8.36 -22.92 33.34
N VAL A 343 -9.01 -21.82 32.95
CA VAL A 343 -9.67 -21.74 31.62
C VAL A 343 -8.73 -21.21 30.51
N TRP A 344 -7.70 -20.43 30.86
CA TRP A 344 -6.76 -19.82 29.91
C TRP A 344 -5.31 -20.31 30.10
N ASN A 345 -5.13 -21.61 30.33
CA ASN A 345 -3.83 -22.23 30.58
C ASN A 345 -3.46 -23.28 29.51
N PRO A 346 -3.21 -22.91 28.25
CA PRO A 346 -2.54 -23.83 27.35
C PRO A 346 -1.09 -23.99 27.84
N LEU A 347 -0.76 -25.19 28.35
CA LEU A 347 0.61 -25.65 28.68
C LEU A 347 1.28 -25.15 29.97
N GLY A 348 0.58 -24.56 30.94
CA GLY A 348 1.15 -24.29 32.28
C GLY A 348 2.02 -23.03 32.40
N VAL A 349 2.06 -22.22 31.35
CA VAL A 349 2.94 -21.07 31.15
C VAL A 349 2.65 -19.91 32.13
N TRP A 350 1.38 -19.53 32.26
CA TRP A 350 0.96 -18.35 33.01
C TRP A 350 1.09 -18.49 34.54
N GLY A 351 1.11 -19.72 35.06
CA GLY A 351 1.24 -19.99 36.50
C GLY A 351 2.58 -19.57 37.11
N ARG A 352 3.64 -19.43 36.31
CA ARG A 352 4.97 -18.99 36.78
C ARG A 352 5.22 -17.49 36.60
N VAL A 353 4.37 -16.80 35.83
CA VAL A 353 4.43 -15.34 35.59
C VAL A 353 3.81 -14.57 36.74
N ALA A 354 2.78 -15.13 37.38
CA ALA A 354 1.95 -14.43 38.36
C ALA A 354 2.56 -14.32 39.77
N ALA A 355 3.56 -15.14 40.11
CA ALA A 355 4.14 -15.21 41.46
C ALA A 355 4.72 -13.89 42.02
N PRO A 356 5.30 -12.97 41.22
CA PRO A 356 5.83 -11.70 41.74
C PRO A 356 4.78 -10.61 42.01
N PHE A 357 3.53 -10.78 41.58
CA PHE A 357 2.51 -9.71 41.63
C PHE A 357 1.64 -9.71 42.90
N GLN A 358 1.85 -10.66 43.80
CA GLN A 358 1.05 -10.78 45.02
C GLN A 358 1.19 -9.64 46.05
N PRO A 359 2.30 -8.87 46.18
CA PRO A 359 2.40 -7.87 47.24
C PRO A 359 2.33 -6.40 46.78
N PHE A 360 1.61 -6.06 45.70
CA PHE A 360 1.51 -4.65 45.25
C PHE A 360 0.18 -3.94 45.59
N GLY A 361 -0.88 -4.71 45.85
CA GLY A 361 -2.18 -4.17 46.21
C GLY A 361 -2.21 -3.76 47.68
N THR A 362 -1.70 -2.56 47.99
CA THR A 362 -2.10 -1.63 49.09
C THR A 362 -0.92 -0.82 49.64
N ARG A 363 -0.13 -0.11 48.80
CA ARG A 363 0.85 0.87 49.32
C ARG A 363 1.37 1.94 48.35
N LEU A 364 0.70 2.19 47.22
CA LEU A 364 1.04 3.31 46.33
C LEU A 364 0.04 4.45 46.50
N GLY A 365 0.51 5.60 47.00
CA GLY A 365 -0.26 6.85 47.03
C GLY A 365 -0.33 7.56 45.68
N VAL A 366 0.27 7.00 44.62
CA VAL A 366 0.27 7.53 43.26
C VAL A 366 -0.25 6.43 42.33
N LEU A 367 -1.44 6.66 41.75
CA LEU A 367 -2.03 5.77 40.76
C LEU A 367 -1.30 5.97 39.42
N PRO A 368 -0.81 4.92 38.75
CA PRO A 368 -0.14 5.07 37.47
C PRO A 368 -1.13 5.52 36.38
N SER A 369 -0.63 6.23 35.38
CA SER A 369 -1.39 6.43 34.15
C SER A 369 -1.66 5.08 33.47
N LEU A 370 -2.78 4.97 32.74
CA LEU A 370 -3.12 3.80 31.93
C LEU A 370 -1.95 3.40 31.00
N TYR A 371 -1.28 4.39 30.42
CA TYR A 371 -0.09 4.20 29.60
C TYR A 371 1.06 3.52 30.35
N ALA A 372 1.38 3.99 31.57
CA ALA A 372 2.46 3.43 32.38
C ALA A 372 2.14 1.99 32.81
N ALA A 373 0.89 1.72 33.18
CA ALA A 373 0.45 0.38 33.53
C ALA A 373 0.57 -0.59 32.34
N LEU A 374 0.03 -0.25 31.16
CA LEU A 374 0.11 -1.09 29.96
C LEU A 374 1.55 -1.31 29.49
N THR A 375 2.40 -0.29 29.59
CA THR A 375 3.82 -0.42 29.27
C THR A 375 4.46 -1.49 30.15
N TRP A 376 4.24 -1.42 31.47
CA TRP A 376 4.78 -2.39 32.41
C TRP A 376 4.24 -3.81 32.19
N ILE A 377 2.93 -3.96 31.91
CA ILE A 377 2.32 -5.27 31.58
C ILE A 377 2.96 -5.87 30.34
N THR A 378 3.14 -5.04 29.31
CA THR A 378 3.78 -5.46 28.05
C THR A 378 5.23 -5.89 28.29
N GLU A 379 5.98 -5.17 29.12
CA GLU A 379 7.36 -5.54 29.48
C GLU A 379 7.42 -6.86 30.25
N VAL A 380 6.49 -7.10 31.16
CA VAL A 380 6.36 -8.39 31.86
C VAL A 380 6.08 -9.51 30.86
N ALA A 381 5.09 -9.32 29.98
CA ALA A 381 4.71 -10.31 28.97
C ALA A 381 5.90 -10.61 28.04
N ASN A 382 6.59 -9.59 27.54
CA ASN A 382 7.77 -9.75 26.68
C ASN A 382 8.89 -10.54 27.35
N ARG A 383 9.20 -10.26 28.63
CA ARG A 383 10.20 -11.06 29.38
C ARG A 383 9.83 -12.54 29.44
N HIS A 384 8.54 -12.86 29.52
CA HIS A 384 8.08 -14.24 29.58
C HIS A 384 7.99 -14.91 28.20
N LEU A 385 7.46 -14.21 27.20
CA LEU A 385 7.29 -14.72 25.84
C LEU A 385 8.63 -14.98 25.15
N GLN A 386 9.66 -14.17 25.43
CA GLN A 386 11.03 -14.39 24.93
C GLN A 386 11.59 -15.76 25.35
N ILE A 387 11.23 -16.26 26.53
CA ILE A 387 11.64 -17.59 27.01
C ILE A 387 10.99 -18.70 26.17
N MET A 388 9.77 -18.46 25.67
CA MET A 388 8.99 -19.45 24.92
C MET A 388 9.17 -19.37 23.40
N GLN A 389 9.79 -18.31 22.88
CA GLN A 389 10.15 -18.14 21.47
C GLN A 389 8.97 -18.12 20.48
N TYR A 390 7.75 -17.80 20.94
CA TYR A 390 6.57 -17.67 20.08
C TYR A 390 6.55 -16.38 19.26
N PHE A 391 7.08 -15.27 19.80
CA PHE A 391 7.17 -13.95 19.15
C PHE A 391 8.48 -13.26 19.55
N SER A 392 8.98 -12.30 18.75
CA SER A 392 10.16 -11.52 19.16
C SER A 392 9.79 -10.51 20.27
N GLN A 393 8.72 -9.75 20.07
CA GLN A 393 8.20 -8.75 21.01
C GLN A 393 6.73 -8.37 20.74
N ILE A 394 5.93 -8.27 21.80
CA ILE A 394 4.68 -7.52 21.81
C ILE A 394 5.03 -6.02 21.78
N PRO A 395 4.44 -5.24 20.86
CA PRO A 395 4.65 -3.79 20.80
C PRO A 395 4.16 -3.11 22.07
N ARG A 396 4.94 -2.14 22.56
CA ARG A 396 4.55 -1.27 23.67
C ARG A 396 3.39 -0.35 23.24
N PRO A 397 2.52 0.09 24.17
CA PRO A 397 1.53 1.10 23.86
C PRO A 397 2.22 2.37 23.36
N GLY A 398 1.66 2.94 22.30
CA GLY A 398 2.13 4.18 21.69
C GLY A 398 1.37 5.41 22.11
N SER A 399 1.71 6.55 21.49
CA SER A 399 0.91 7.78 21.63
C SER A 399 -0.39 7.72 20.82
N GLN A 400 -0.51 6.75 19.91
CA GLN A 400 -1.62 6.53 19.01
C GLN A 400 -2.16 5.11 19.17
N ILE A 401 -3.47 4.95 19.10
CA ILE A 401 -4.17 3.67 19.08
C ILE A 401 -5.12 3.59 17.89
N PRO A 402 -5.43 2.38 17.39
CA PRO A 402 -6.46 2.18 16.36
C PRO A 402 -7.79 2.84 16.72
N ARG A 403 -8.47 3.40 15.72
CA ARG A 403 -9.91 3.65 15.83
C ARG A 403 -10.67 2.31 15.87
N GLN A 404 -11.90 2.35 16.38
CA GLN A 404 -12.69 1.14 16.65
C GLN A 404 -13.34 0.52 15.41
N ASP A 405 -13.51 1.34 14.37
CA ASP A 405 -14.13 1.01 13.09
C ASP A 405 -13.12 0.51 12.05
N MET A 406 -11.82 0.58 12.33
CA MET A 406 -10.77 0.10 11.44
C MET A 406 -10.88 -1.42 11.22
N LEU A 407 -10.55 -1.88 10.00
CA LEU A 407 -10.55 -3.28 9.65
C LEU A 407 -9.75 -4.10 10.69
N PRO A 408 -10.34 -5.13 11.34
CA PRO A 408 -9.69 -5.83 12.45
C PRO A 408 -8.30 -6.40 12.11
N LEU A 409 -8.07 -6.79 10.86
CA LEU A 409 -6.80 -7.34 10.39
C LEU A 409 -5.65 -6.33 10.47
N ILE A 410 -5.92 -5.03 10.33
CA ILE A 410 -4.89 -3.97 10.34
C ILE A 410 -4.81 -3.23 11.68
N MET A 411 -5.67 -3.55 12.65
CA MET A 411 -5.64 -3.00 14.02
C MET A 411 -4.32 -3.29 14.76
N TYR A 412 -3.81 -4.51 14.66
CA TYR A 412 -2.57 -4.86 15.33
C TYR A 412 -1.36 -4.11 14.74
N PRO A 413 -1.15 -4.09 13.41
CA PRO A 413 -0.17 -3.21 12.77
C PRO A 413 -0.30 -1.74 13.18
N ALA A 414 -1.50 -1.15 13.16
CA ALA A 414 -1.70 0.25 13.58
C ALA A 414 -1.25 0.53 15.00
N TYR A 415 -1.64 -0.35 15.94
CA TYR A 415 -1.23 -0.24 17.34
C TYR A 415 0.30 -0.33 17.46
N ALA A 416 0.89 -1.31 16.79
CA ALA A 416 2.33 -1.53 16.82
C ALA A 416 3.12 -0.34 16.24
N MET A 417 2.61 0.24 15.14
CA MET A 417 3.17 1.44 14.53
C MET A 417 3.00 2.68 15.41
N GLY A 418 1.87 2.82 16.11
CA GLY A 418 1.65 3.91 17.07
C GLY A 418 2.65 3.88 18.25
N GLY A 419 3.07 2.67 18.64
CA GLY A 419 4.12 2.41 19.64
C GLY A 419 5.55 2.54 19.12
N ARG A 420 5.71 2.61 17.81
CA ARG A 420 7.00 2.75 17.14
C ARG A 420 7.15 4.15 16.56
N GLY A 421 8.38 4.49 16.28
CA GLY A 421 8.64 5.55 15.34
C GLY A 421 10.10 5.54 14.99
N SER A 422 10.41 6.13 13.86
CA SER A 422 11.77 6.31 13.40
C SER A 422 12.00 7.81 13.32
N THR A 423 13.13 8.28 13.82
CA THR A 423 13.56 9.65 13.60
C THR A 423 14.04 9.75 12.15
N LEU A 424 13.16 10.18 11.26
CA LEU A 424 13.57 10.64 9.94
C LEU A 424 14.11 12.08 10.07
N PRO A 425 15.13 12.46 9.27
CA PRO A 425 15.63 13.84 9.29
C PRO A 425 14.49 14.85 9.10
N GLY A 426 14.32 15.76 10.07
CA GLY A 426 13.30 16.81 10.04
C GLY A 426 11.87 16.39 10.36
N ILE A 427 11.63 15.15 10.82
CA ILE A 427 10.30 14.65 11.21
C ILE A 427 10.35 14.16 12.66
N ALA A 428 9.53 14.75 13.53
CA ALA A 428 9.47 14.32 14.92
C ALA A 428 8.88 12.89 15.03
N LEU A 429 9.30 12.16 16.06
CA LEU A 429 8.84 10.79 16.32
C LEU A 429 7.30 10.71 16.36
N GLN A 430 6.66 11.68 17.01
CA GLN A 430 5.22 11.74 17.19
C GLN A 430 4.46 11.95 15.86
N GLU A 431 5.06 12.66 14.91
CA GLU A 431 4.48 12.83 13.57
C GLU A 431 4.41 11.49 12.82
N PHE A 432 5.36 10.59 13.08
CA PHE A 432 5.41 9.27 12.45
C PHE A 432 4.57 8.21 13.18
N GLN A 433 3.91 8.54 14.29
CA GLN A 433 3.07 7.58 15.04
C GLN A 433 1.63 7.52 14.51
N HIS A 434 1.13 8.61 13.93
CA HIS A 434 -0.17 8.63 13.25
C HIS A 434 -0.10 7.72 12.01
N ASN A 435 -1.11 6.90 11.80
CA ASN A 435 -1.13 5.94 10.71
C ASN A 435 -2.55 5.52 10.32
N ASP A 436 -2.67 4.87 9.16
CA ASP A 436 -3.94 4.37 8.62
C ASP A 436 -4.15 2.85 8.80
N GLY A 437 -3.35 2.19 9.63
CA GLY A 437 -3.28 0.72 9.67
C GLY A 437 -1.98 0.16 9.13
N ILE A 438 -1.45 0.73 8.04
CA ILE A 438 -0.34 0.12 7.28
C ILE A 438 0.77 1.12 6.99
N VAL A 439 0.45 2.41 6.83
CA VAL A 439 1.41 3.46 6.49
C VAL A 439 1.30 4.61 7.48
N ASN A 440 2.45 5.11 7.93
CA ASN A 440 2.50 6.28 8.78
C ASN A 440 1.99 7.51 8.00
N THR A 441 1.04 8.27 8.55
CA THR A 441 0.36 9.37 7.85
C THR A 441 1.35 10.39 7.28
N ARG A 442 2.41 10.72 8.03
CA ARG A 442 3.47 11.64 7.60
C ARG A 442 4.28 11.16 6.39
N SER A 443 4.22 9.87 6.08
CA SER A 443 4.87 9.26 4.91
C SER A 443 4.09 9.52 3.61
N MET A 444 2.82 9.93 3.69
CA MET A 444 1.89 9.94 2.55
C MET A 444 1.89 11.21 1.71
N ASP A 445 2.30 12.34 2.29
CA ASP A 445 2.21 13.65 1.63
C ASP A 445 3.18 13.85 0.44
N GLY A 446 4.20 13.01 0.34
CA GLY A 446 5.15 13.00 -0.79
C GLY A 446 6.56 12.52 -0.39
N PRO A 447 7.47 12.37 -1.35
CA PRO A 447 8.85 11.97 -1.08
C PRO A 447 9.63 13.07 -0.35
N SER A 448 10.61 12.67 0.47
CA SER A 448 11.48 13.62 1.19
C SER A 448 12.42 14.41 0.26
N THR A 449 12.63 13.98 -0.98
CA THR A 449 13.54 14.60 -1.95
C THR A 449 12.87 15.56 -2.93
N GLY A 450 11.54 15.60 -2.95
CA GLY A 450 10.77 16.45 -3.87
C GLY A 450 10.01 17.57 -3.15
N PRO A 451 9.66 18.65 -3.85
CA PRO A 451 8.81 19.69 -3.26
C PRO A 451 7.40 19.14 -2.99
N VAL A 452 6.95 19.27 -1.74
CA VAL A 452 5.59 19.00 -1.30
C VAL A 452 4.91 20.33 -0.97
N ASN A 453 3.75 20.58 -1.56
CA ASN A 453 2.96 21.79 -1.34
C ASN A 453 1.63 21.44 -0.68
N HIS A 454 1.36 22.04 0.48
CA HIS A 454 0.12 21.84 1.24
C HIS A 454 -0.94 22.92 0.97
N GLY A 455 -0.62 23.92 0.16
CA GLY A 455 -1.53 24.97 -0.28
C GLY A 455 -2.48 24.52 -1.37
N SER A 456 -3.20 25.49 -1.95
CA SER A 456 -4.18 25.22 -3.01
C SER A 456 -3.52 25.11 -4.39
N PHE A 457 -3.89 24.10 -5.17
CA PHE A 457 -3.43 23.92 -6.54
C PHE A 457 -4.03 24.99 -7.48
N THR A 458 -5.29 25.35 -7.24
CA THR A 458 -6.03 26.31 -8.07
C THR A 458 -5.57 27.75 -7.90
N ALA A 459 -4.97 28.12 -6.77
CA ALA A 459 -4.45 29.48 -6.56
C ALA A 459 -3.40 29.92 -7.61
N PRO A 460 -2.29 29.19 -7.84
CA PRO A 460 -1.35 29.52 -8.92
C PRO A 460 -1.90 29.32 -10.33
N LEU A 461 -2.86 28.39 -10.51
CA LEU A 461 -3.55 28.22 -11.79
C LEU A 461 -4.36 29.47 -12.16
N ALA A 462 -5.08 30.04 -11.19
CA ALA A 462 -5.86 31.28 -11.36
C ALA A 462 -4.97 32.49 -11.67
N ALA A 463 -3.77 32.54 -11.10
CA ALA A 463 -2.82 33.63 -11.28
C ALA A 463 -2.15 33.67 -12.66
N ALA A 464 -2.51 32.76 -13.59
CA ALA A 464 -1.86 32.59 -14.90
C ALA A 464 -0.33 32.48 -14.78
N ALA A 465 0.15 31.87 -13.69
CA ALA A 465 1.55 31.50 -13.48
C ALA A 465 1.75 29.97 -13.64
N PRO A 466 1.40 29.37 -14.80
CA PRO A 466 1.35 27.91 -14.98
C PRO A 466 2.72 27.22 -14.96
N ALA A 467 3.82 27.99 -15.01
CA ALA A 467 5.18 27.46 -15.16
C ALA A 467 5.62 26.53 -14.01
N ASN A 468 4.93 26.55 -12.85
CA ASN A 468 5.36 25.85 -11.64
C ASN A 468 4.31 24.89 -11.05
N LEU A 469 3.36 24.37 -11.84
CA LEU A 469 2.33 23.45 -11.33
C LEU A 469 2.74 21.97 -11.38
N LYS A 470 3.71 21.63 -12.23
CA LYS A 470 4.21 20.28 -12.47
C LYS A 470 5.51 20.05 -11.70
N GLY A 471 5.84 18.79 -11.44
CA GLY A 471 7.03 18.45 -10.65
C GLY A 471 6.91 18.84 -9.17
N ILE A 472 5.69 19.04 -8.67
CA ILE A 472 5.39 19.34 -7.26
C ILE A 472 4.30 18.37 -6.81
N TYR A 473 4.48 17.79 -5.62
CA TYR A 473 3.45 16.97 -4.97
C TYR A 473 2.47 17.88 -4.23
N TRP A 474 1.28 18.08 -4.79
CA TRP A 474 0.20 18.84 -4.18
C TRP A 474 -0.55 17.95 -3.20
N ASN A 475 -0.28 18.13 -1.90
CA ASN A 475 -0.93 17.36 -0.85
C ASN A 475 -2.32 17.91 -0.57
N LEU A 476 -3.31 17.03 -0.67
CA LEU A 476 -4.72 17.34 -0.46
C LEU A 476 -5.11 17.33 1.02
N GLY A 477 -4.26 16.80 1.91
CA GLY A 477 -4.55 16.73 3.34
C GLY A 477 -4.80 15.29 3.79
N ALA A 478 -5.26 15.14 5.04
CA ALA A 478 -5.53 13.85 5.65
C ALA A 478 -7.03 13.61 5.82
N ASN A 479 -7.45 12.35 5.71
CA ASN A 479 -8.80 11.92 6.02
C ASN A 479 -8.79 11.05 7.28
N ALA A 480 -9.68 11.32 8.24
CA ALA A 480 -9.66 10.67 9.55
C ALA A 480 -10.63 9.48 9.70
N THR A 481 -11.60 9.35 8.79
CA THR A 481 -12.62 8.28 8.86
C THR A 481 -12.29 7.05 8.00
N ILE A 482 -11.25 7.14 7.16
CA ILE A 482 -10.89 6.15 6.14
C ILE A 482 -9.58 5.46 6.55
N ASP A 483 -9.61 4.13 6.71
CA ASP A 483 -8.41 3.32 6.93
C ASP A 483 -7.71 2.88 5.63
N HIS A 484 -6.61 2.13 5.72
CA HIS A 484 -5.85 1.70 4.54
C HIS A 484 -6.63 0.83 3.55
N ALA A 485 -7.54 -0.03 4.02
CA ALA A 485 -8.37 -0.86 3.17
C ALA A 485 -9.56 -0.06 2.59
N ASP A 486 -10.08 0.89 3.38
CA ASP A 486 -11.17 1.77 2.95
C ASP A 486 -10.82 2.64 1.76
N GLN A 487 -9.56 3.07 1.65
CA GLN A 487 -9.04 3.83 0.51
C GLN A 487 -9.39 3.21 -0.86
N ILE A 488 -9.60 1.90 -0.90
CA ILE A 488 -9.93 1.13 -2.11
C ILE A 488 -11.27 0.39 -1.98
N GLY A 489 -12.06 0.64 -0.94
CA GLY A 489 -13.39 0.06 -0.72
C GLY A 489 -13.40 -1.41 -0.29
N VAL A 490 -12.29 -1.93 0.26
CA VAL A 490 -12.18 -3.34 0.66
C VAL A 490 -12.68 -3.51 2.09
N PHE A 491 -13.78 -4.27 2.24
CA PHE A 491 -14.48 -4.49 3.54
C PHE A 491 -14.98 -3.21 4.21
N THR A 492 -15.24 -2.19 3.40
CA THR A 492 -15.68 -0.86 3.83
C THR A 492 -17.18 -0.83 4.08
N ASP A 493 -17.61 -0.10 5.10
CA ASP A 493 -19.04 0.12 5.34
C ASP A 493 -19.67 0.98 4.22
N PRO A 494 -21.00 0.89 4.01
CA PRO A 494 -21.64 1.55 2.89
C PRO A 494 -21.55 3.08 2.87
N ASP A 495 -21.44 3.74 4.04
CA ASP A 495 -21.39 5.20 4.10
C ASP A 495 -19.98 5.69 3.77
N THR A 496 -18.95 5.07 4.37
CA THR A 496 -17.54 5.32 4.00
C THR A 496 -17.28 5.01 2.53
N PHE A 497 -17.87 3.93 1.99
CA PHE A 497 -17.71 3.59 0.57
C PHE A 497 -18.26 4.66 -0.37
N ARG A 498 -19.34 5.36 -0.02
CA ARG A 498 -19.86 6.47 -0.84
C ARG A 498 -18.86 7.61 -0.93
N GLU A 499 -18.17 7.92 0.15
CA GLU A 499 -17.11 8.94 0.13
C GLU A 499 -15.90 8.50 -0.70
N VAL A 500 -15.52 7.22 -0.61
CA VAL A 500 -14.49 6.64 -1.47
C VAL A 500 -14.90 6.74 -2.95
N GLN A 501 -16.15 6.41 -3.28
CA GLN A 501 -16.68 6.57 -4.63
C GLN A 501 -16.58 8.04 -5.10
N VAL A 502 -16.97 9.00 -4.26
CA VAL A 502 -16.87 10.44 -4.55
C VAL A 502 -15.43 10.86 -4.78
N MET A 503 -14.50 10.41 -3.93
CA MET A 503 -13.06 10.66 -4.05
C MET A 503 -12.54 10.20 -5.43
N TYR A 504 -12.83 8.97 -5.86
CA TYR A 504 -12.41 8.48 -7.17
C TYR A 504 -13.04 9.26 -8.34
N MET A 505 -14.32 9.65 -8.22
CA MET A 505 -14.99 10.47 -9.24
C MET A 505 -14.36 11.86 -9.36
N LEU A 506 -14.00 12.49 -8.23
CA LEU A 506 -13.30 13.78 -8.21
C LEU A 506 -11.91 13.68 -8.82
N PHE A 507 -11.14 12.62 -8.51
CA PHE A 507 -9.83 12.41 -9.13
C PHE A 507 -9.90 12.18 -10.64
N ALA A 508 -10.90 11.42 -11.10
CA ALA A 508 -11.13 11.20 -12.52
C ALA A 508 -11.40 12.54 -13.25
N GLU A 509 -12.25 13.38 -12.66
CA GLU A 509 -12.53 14.71 -13.21
C GLU A 509 -11.33 15.66 -13.14
N LEU A 510 -10.59 15.67 -12.02
CA LEU A 510 -9.36 16.43 -11.87
C LEU A 510 -8.39 16.08 -13.02
N GLY A 511 -8.10 14.80 -13.21
CA GLY A 511 -7.18 14.32 -14.25
C GLY A 511 -7.61 14.70 -15.67
N ASP A 512 -8.92 14.74 -15.94
CA ASP A 512 -9.46 15.16 -17.22
C ASP A 512 -9.28 16.67 -17.46
N ARG A 513 -9.54 17.48 -16.42
CA ARG A 513 -9.47 18.96 -16.50
C ARG A 513 -8.06 19.54 -16.44
N LEU A 514 -7.05 18.76 -16.02
CA LEU A 514 -5.66 19.24 -16.01
C LEU A 514 -5.21 19.72 -17.41
N PRO A 515 -4.55 20.88 -17.53
CA PRO A 515 -4.09 21.44 -18.81
C PRO A 515 -3.09 20.58 -19.59
#